data_AF-A0A660TEH5-F1
#
_entry.id   AF-A0A660TEH5-F1
#
_cell.length_a   1.000
_cell.length_b   1.000
_cell.length_c   1.000
_cell.angle_alpha   90.00
_cell.angle_beta   90.00
_cell.angle_gamma   90.00
#
_symmetry.space_group_name_H-M   'P 1'
#
loop_
_entity.id
_entity.type
_entity.pdbx_description
1 polymer ?
#
loop_
_entity_poly.entity_id
_entity_poly.type
_entity_poly.pdbx_seq_one_letter_code
_entity_poly.pdbx_strand_id
1 'polypeptide(L)'
;MKIARKLNISVLISILIFAVVIFLLTLFMFNTVMKNEISVIEKQNTNFMESKSDFYTKAAHAHIQQIATQALGLASLFSEDPKVIEAYKTALSGNIDDPESQQSQEARDALRSYFTPIISGYLQNTGHKLLKLHFHLPNGRSLVRLWRKGYQTTVNGEKV
;
A
#
# COMPACT_ATOMS: atom_id res chain seq x y z
N MET A 1 52.23 36.94 58.45
CA MET A 1 51.94 35.62 57.85
C MET A 1 52.17 35.72 56.33
N LYS A 2 53.34 35.31 55.82
CA LYS A 2 53.67 35.31 54.39
C LYS A 2 54.30 33.96 54.05
N ILE A 3 53.48 32.97 53.71
CA ILE A 3 53.96 31.70 53.18
C ILE A 3 54.15 31.89 51.67
N ALA A 4 55.25 32.54 51.27
CA ALA A 4 55.68 32.56 49.88
C ALA A 4 56.57 31.35 49.64
N ARG A 5 55.96 30.19 49.37
CA ARG A 5 56.68 28.97 49.00
C ARG A 5 57.20 29.14 47.57
N LYS A 6 58.53 29.19 47.38
CA LYS A 6 59.16 29.12 46.05
C LYS A 6 58.91 27.73 45.49
N LEU A 7 57.86 27.57 44.68
CA LEU A 7 57.64 26.33 43.96
C LEU A 7 58.73 26.17 42.89
N ASN A 8 59.40 25.02 42.85
CA ASN A 8 60.39 24.73 41.81
C ASN A 8 59.65 24.59 40.47
N ILE A 9 60.06 25.37 39.47
CA ILE A 9 59.46 25.42 38.12
C ILE A 9 59.32 24.01 37.51
N SER A 10 60.25 23.11 37.80
CA SER A 10 60.22 21.72 37.34
C SER A 10 58.97 20.96 37.85
N VAL A 11 58.51 21.27 39.07
CA VAL A 11 57.30 20.66 39.66
C VAL A 11 56.03 21.16 38.97
N LEU A 12 55.98 22.46 38.64
CA LEU A 12 54.86 23.06 37.89
C LEU A 12 54.74 22.45 36.48
N ILE A 13 55.87 22.25 35.80
CA ILE A 13 55.91 21.63 34.47
C ILE A 13 55.40 20.19 34.52
N SER A 14 55.84 19.38 35.50
CA SER A 14 55.37 18.00 35.65
C SER A 14 53.87 17.91 35.91
N ILE A 15 53.31 18.81 36.73
CA ILE A 15 51.86 18.88 36.99
C ILE A 15 51.10 19.26 35.70
N LEU A 16 51.62 20.22 34.93
CA LEU A 16 51.01 20.63 33.68
C LEU A 16 51.00 19.49 32.65
N ILE A 17 52.12 18.79 32.48
CA ILE A 17 52.21 17.63 31.58
C ILE A 17 51.23 16.54 32.01
N PHE A 18 51.17 16.24 33.31
CA PHE A 18 50.25 15.23 33.83
C PHE A 18 48.79 15.61 33.58
N ALA A 19 48.42 16.88 33.78
CA ALA A 19 47.08 17.38 33.48
C ALA A 19 46.74 17.27 31.98
N VAL A 20 47.70 17.57 31.09
CA VAL A 20 47.52 17.41 29.65
C VAL A 20 47.35 15.94 29.27
N VAL A 21 48.15 15.03 29.83
CA VAL A 21 48.02 13.59 29.57
C VAL A 21 46.65 13.07 30.02
N ILE A 22 46.19 13.45 31.21
CA ILE A 22 44.85 13.07 31.69
C ILE A 22 43.78 13.62 30.74
N PHE A 23 43.89 14.88 30.32
CA PHE A 23 42.93 15.49 29.41
C PHE A 23 42.89 14.78 28.04
N LEU A 24 44.04 14.37 27.50
CA LEU A 24 44.10 13.61 26.25
C LEU A 24 43.48 12.22 26.41
N LEU A 25 43.70 11.56 27.55
CA LEU A 25 43.11 10.25 27.83
C LEU A 25 41.58 10.34 27.98
N THR A 26 41.05 11.37 28.65
CA THR A 26 39.60 11.55 28.78
C THR A 26 38.95 11.83 27.44
N LEU A 27 39.56 12.66 26.58
CA LEU A 27 39.09 12.88 25.21
C LEU A 27 39.10 11.58 24.39
N PHE A 28 40.15 10.77 24.49
CA PHE A 28 40.25 9.51 23.78
C PHE A 28 39.16 8.51 24.23
N MET A 29 38.96 8.36 25.53
CA MET A 29 37.90 7.51 26.08
C MET A 29 36.50 8.00 25.68
N PHE A 30 36.25 9.31 25.79
CA PHE A 30 34.98 9.91 25.39
C PHE A 30 34.68 9.64 23.91
N ASN A 31 35.66 9.87 23.01
CA ASN A 31 35.50 9.60 21.59
C ASN A 31 35.23 8.13 21.29
N THR A 32 35.79 7.20 22.06
CA THR A 32 35.57 5.77 21.90
C THR A 32 34.16 5.37 22.33
N VAL A 33 33.71 5.84 23.49
CA VAL A 33 32.36 5.58 24.00
C VAL A 33 31.31 6.18 23.06
N MET A 34 31.51 7.42 22.60
CA MET A 34 30.59 8.09 21.67
C MET A 34 30.45 7.34 20.34
N LYS A 35 31.54 6.80 19.79
CA LYS A 35 31.48 5.99 18.55
C LYS A 35 30.67 4.71 18.74
N ASN A 36 30.85 4.03 19.87
CA ASN A 36 30.10 2.81 20.17
C ASN A 36 28.60 3.11 20.32
N GLU A 37 28.24 4.15 21.07
CA GLU A 37 26.83 4.55 21.25
C GLU A 37 26.16 4.95 19.93
N ILE A 38 26.85 5.71 19.08
CA ILE A 38 26.32 6.07 17.74
C ILE A 38 26.04 4.82 16.91
N SER A 39 26.96 3.85 16.87
CA SER A 39 26.75 2.61 16.10
C SER A 39 25.60 1.75 16.63
N VAL A 40 25.38 1.75 17.95
CA VAL A 40 24.26 1.05 18.57
C VAL A 40 22.95 1.75 18.23
N ILE A 41 22.90 3.08 18.28
CA ILE A 41 21.73 3.87 17.90
C ILE A 41 21.41 3.68 16.41
N GLU A 42 22.41 3.70 15.53
CA GLU A 42 22.23 3.44 14.10
C GLU A 42 21.63 2.06 13.86
N LYS A 43 22.17 1.02 14.51
CA LYS A 43 21.65 -0.35 14.42
C LYS A 43 20.24 -0.50 14.98
N GLN A 44 19.94 0.17 16.09
CA GLN A 44 18.58 0.19 16.65
C GLN A 44 17.61 0.89 15.71
N ASN A 45 18.04 2.00 15.09
CA ASN A 45 17.23 2.72 14.14
C ASN A 45 16.98 1.90 12.86
N THR A 46 17.99 1.21 12.32
CA THR A 46 17.80 0.32 11.16
C THR A 46 16.85 -0.82 11.48
N ASN A 47 17.04 -1.51 12.62
CA ASN A 47 16.16 -2.60 13.03
C ASN A 47 14.71 -2.12 13.27
N PHE A 48 14.54 -0.92 13.82
CA PHE A 48 13.24 -0.31 14.02
C PHE A 48 12.58 0.04 12.67
N MET A 49 13.34 0.59 11.71
CA MET A 49 12.86 0.86 10.36
C MET A 49 12.47 -0.43 9.62
N GLU A 50 13.29 -1.47 9.70
CA GLU A 50 12.99 -2.79 9.13
C GLU A 50 11.72 -3.37 9.75
N SER A 51 11.61 -3.39 11.07
CA SER A 51 10.43 -3.91 11.78
C SER A 51 9.16 -3.14 11.40
N LYS A 52 9.26 -1.81 11.27
CA LYS A 52 8.15 -0.95 10.86
C LYS A 52 7.74 -1.21 9.41
N SER A 53 8.71 -1.37 8.51
CA SER A 53 8.48 -1.77 7.12
C SER A 53 7.76 -3.12 7.05
N ASP A 54 8.26 -4.11 7.78
CA ASP A 54 7.70 -5.46 7.84
C ASP A 54 6.26 -5.46 8.37
N PHE A 55 6.01 -4.65 9.40
CA PHE A 55 4.67 -4.43 9.94
C PHE A 55 3.72 -3.85 8.89
N TYR A 56 4.11 -2.79 8.17
CA TYR A 56 3.25 -2.19 7.15
C TYR A 56 2.99 -3.14 5.98
N THR A 57 4.00 -3.90 5.55
CA THR A 57 3.82 -4.92 4.52
C THR A 57 2.80 -5.97 4.96
N LYS A 58 2.94 -6.51 6.18
CA LYS A 58 1.98 -7.48 6.73
C LYS A 58 0.58 -6.89 6.88
N ALA A 59 0.47 -5.67 7.40
CA ALA A 59 -0.80 -4.97 7.55
C ALA A 59 -1.47 -4.72 6.19
N ALA A 60 -0.70 -4.31 5.17
CA ALA A 60 -1.19 -4.12 3.81
C ALA A 60 -1.71 -5.44 3.22
N HIS A 61 -0.96 -6.55 3.37
CA HIS A 61 -1.41 -7.86 2.91
C HIS A 61 -2.68 -8.34 3.61
N ALA A 62 -2.75 -8.19 4.94
CA ALA A 62 -3.94 -8.55 5.70
C ALA A 62 -5.17 -7.75 5.24
N HIS A 63 -4.99 -6.45 5.01
CA HIS A 63 -6.06 -5.58 4.52
C HIS A 63 -6.49 -5.92 3.08
N ILE A 64 -5.53 -6.22 2.20
CA ILE A 64 -5.82 -6.70 0.84
C ILE A 64 -6.61 -8.01 0.90
N GLN A 65 -6.20 -8.96 1.74
CA GLN A 65 -6.90 -10.24 1.89
C GLN A 65 -8.32 -10.03 2.40
N GLN A 66 -8.52 -9.15 3.38
CA GLN A 66 -9.85 -8.81 3.89
C GLN A 66 -10.74 -8.23 2.79
N ILE A 67 -10.24 -7.26 2.01
CA ILE A 67 -10.99 -6.69 0.89
C ILE A 67 -11.27 -7.74 -0.18
N ALA A 68 -10.30 -8.60 -0.50
CA ALA A 68 -10.47 -9.67 -1.48
C ALA A 68 -11.56 -10.66 -1.05
N THR A 69 -11.59 -11.06 0.23
CA THR A 69 -12.65 -11.91 0.78
C THR A 69 -14.02 -11.22 0.73
N GLN A 70 -14.10 -9.93 1.04
CA GLN A 70 -15.36 -9.17 0.92
C GLN A 70 -15.81 -9.06 -0.55
N ALA A 71 -14.88 -8.80 -1.47
CA ALA A 71 -15.17 -8.72 -2.90
C ALA A 71 -15.62 -10.08 -3.46
N LEU A 72 -14.98 -11.18 -3.04
CA LEU A 72 -15.39 -12.54 -3.40
C LEU A 72 -16.79 -12.85 -2.87
N GLY A 73 -17.08 -12.52 -1.61
CA GLY A 73 -18.41 -12.72 -1.03
C GLY A 73 -19.49 -11.93 -1.77
N LEU A 74 -19.19 -10.70 -2.17
CA LEU A 74 -20.11 -9.89 -2.98
C LEU A 74 -20.31 -10.47 -4.39
N ALA A 75 -19.22 -10.92 -5.04
CA ALA A 75 -19.29 -11.53 -6.35
C ALA A 75 -20.07 -12.86 -6.33
N SER A 76 -19.91 -13.67 -5.28
CA SER A 76 -20.60 -14.96 -5.15
C SER A 76 -22.11 -14.81 -5.09
N LEU A 77 -22.64 -13.71 -4.52
CA LEU A 77 -24.08 -13.42 -4.49
C LEU A 77 -24.72 -13.39 -5.89
N PHE A 78 -23.94 -13.05 -6.93
CA PHE A 78 -24.44 -12.90 -8.29
C PHE A 78 -23.91 -13.97 -9.26
N SER A 79 -23.02 -14.85 -8.79
CA SER A 79 -22.34 -15.83 -9.66
C SER A 79 -23.28 -16.85 -10.29
N GLU A 80 -24.33 -17.24 -9.57
CA GLU A 80 -25.37 -18.18 -10.02
C GLU A 80 -26.72 -17.49 -10.27
N ASP A 81 -26.76 -16.16 -10.32
CA ASP A 81 -27.98 -15.41 -10.54
C ASP A 81 -28.56 -15.73 -11.94
N PRO A 82 -29.84 -16.12 -12.06
CA PRO A 82 -30.44 -16.48 -13.34
C PRO A 82 -30.33 -15.38 -14.40
N LYS A 83 -30.41 -14.09 -14.03
CA LYS A 83 -30.28 -12.95 -14.95
C LYS A 83 -28.85 -12.75 -15.42
N VAL A 84 -27.88 -13.04 -14.57
CA VAL A 84 -26.46 -13.05 -14.96
C VAL A 84 -26.18 -14.19 -15.94
N ILE A 85 -26.66 -15.40 -15.62
CA ILE A 85 -26.52 -16.57 -16.49
C ILE A 85 -27.19 -16.34 -17.85
N GLU A 86 -28.41 -15.79 -17.87
CA GLU A 86 -29.15 -15.44 -19.08
C GLU A 86 -28.35 -14.47 -19.95
N ALA A 87 -27.80 -13.40 -19.37
CA ALA A 87 -26.95 -12.46 -20.10
C ALA A 87 -25.69 -13.12 -20.68
N TYR A 88 -25.03 -14.02 -19.95
CA TYR A 88 -23.89 -14.78 -20.48
C TYR A 88 -24.30 -15.69 -21.63
N LYS A 89 -25.44 -16.38 -21.54
CA LYS A 89 -25.97 -17.21 -22.63
C LYS A 89 -26.23 -16.38 -23.88
N THR A 90 -26.82 -15.20 -23.72
CA THR A 90 -27.00 -14.25 -24.83
C THR A 90 -25.66 -13.87 -25.44
N ALA A 91 -24.70 -13.37 -24.66
CA ALA A 91 -23.39 -12.98 -25.18
C ALA A 91 -22.66 -14.12 -25.90
N LEU A 92 -22.70 -15.32 -25.35
CA LEU A 92 -22.06 -16.53 -25.93
C LEU A 92 -22.80 -17.09 -27.15
N SER A 93 -24.03 -16.67 -27.42
CA SER A 93 -24.74 -17.04 -28.66
C SER A 93 -24.24 -16.26 -29.88
N GLY A 94 -23.49 -15.18 -29.67
CA GLY A 94 -22.85 -14.38 -30.72
C GLY A 94 -21.33 -14.57 -30.77
N ASN A 95 -20.68 -13.74 -31.59
CA ASN A 95 -19.22 -13.71 -31.66
C ASN A 95 -18.64 -12.90 -30.49
N ILE A 96 -18.00 -13.54 -29.50
CA ILE A 96 -17.41 -12.84 -28.35
C ILE A 96 -16.05 -12.18 -28.64
N ASP A 97 -15.44 -12.52 -29.78
CA ASP A 97 -14.20 -11.90 -30.25
C ASP A 97 -14.47 -10.62 -31.04
N ASP A 98 -15.69 -10.47 -31.56
CA ASP A 98 -16.16 -9.24 -32.21
C ASP A 98 -16.62 -8.21 -31.16
N PRO A 99 -15.96 -7.04 -31.03
CA PRO A 99 -16.41 -5.97 -30.13
C PRO A 99 -17.83 -5.46 -30.43
N GLU A 100 -18.24 -5.49 -31.71
CA GLU A 100 -19.52 -4.98 -32.22
C GLU A 100 -20.62 -6.04 -32.26
N SER A 101 -20.37 -7.20 -31.64
CA SER A 101 -21.33 -8.28 -31.52
C SER A 101 -22.64 -7.82 -30.87
N GLN A 102 -23.72 -7.88 -31.64
CA GLN A 102 -25.06 -7.49 -31.23
C GLN A 102 -25.48 -8.21 -29.94
N GLN A 103 -25.18 -9.50 -29.83
CA GLN A 103 -25.50 -10.31 -28.66
C GLN A 103 -24.71 -9.88 -27.42
N SER A 104 -23.45 -9.48 -27.59
CA SER A 104 -22.66 -8.91 -26.51
C SER A 104 -23.25 -7.58 -26.05
N GLN A 105 -23.74 -6.76 -26.98
CA GLN A 105 -24.40 -5.49 -26.65
C GLN A 105 -25.72 -5.70 -25.91
N GLU A 106 -26.56 -6.62 -26.36
CA GLU A 106 -27.82 -6.99 -25.70
C GLU A 106 -27.58 -7.49 -24.27
N ALA A 107 -26.58 -8.36 -24.08
CA ALA A 107 -26.19 -8.84 -22.75
C ALA A 107 -25.71 -7.71 -21.83
N ARG A 108 -24.94 -6.74 -22.34
CA ARG A 108 -24.50 -5.56 -21.57
C ARG A 108 -25.69 -4.75 -21.08
N ASP A 109 -26.67 -4.51 -21.95
CA ASP A 109 -27.81 -3.67 -21.64
C ASP A 109 -28.78 -4.38 -20.69
N ALA A 110 -28.95 -5.70 -20.84
CA ALA A 110 -29.69 -6.52 -19.89
C ALA A 110 -29.07 -6.46 -18.47
N LEU A 111 -27.74 -6.63 -18.36
CA LEU A 111 -27.03 -6.52 -17.08
C LEU A 111 -27.15 -5.10 -16.49
N ARG A 112 -27.00 -4.05 -17.30
CA ARG A 112 -27.16 -2.66 -16.82
C ARG A 112 -28.56 -2.41 -16.27
N SER A 113 -29.59 -2.84 -17.00
CA SER A 113 -30.98 -2.68 -16.57
C SER A 113 -31.23 -3.41 -15.24
N TYR A 114 -30.81 -4.68 -15.16
CA TYR A 114 -30.99 -5.52 -13.97
C TYR A 114 -30.29 -4.96 -12.73
N PHE A 115 -29.03 -4.52 -12.86
CA PHE A 115 -28.25 -4.05 -11.73
C PHE A 115 -28.48 -2.59 -11.36
N THR A 116 -29.16 -1.79 -12.19
CA THR A 116 -29.47 -0.38 -11.89
C THR A 116 -30.13 -0.21 -10.52
N PRO A 117 -31.28 -0.87 -10.21
CA PRO A 117 -31.91 -0.73 -8.90
C PRO A 117 -31.04 -1.25 -7.75
N ILE A 118 -30.24 -2.30 -7.98
CA ILE A 118 -29.32 -2.88 -6.99
C ILE A 118 -28.23 -1.87 -6.61
N ILE A 119 -27.57 -1.27 -7.61
CA ILE A 119 -26.52 -0.26 -7.40
C ILE A 119 -27.10 0.98 -6.73
N SER A 120 -28.29 1.42 -7.15
CA SER A 120 -29.00 2.53 -6.51
C SER A 120 -29.33 2.23 -5.05
N GLY A 121 -29.79 1.01 -4.73
CA GLY A 121 -30.05 0.58 -3.36
C GLY A 121 -28.78 0.52 -2.51
N TYR A 122 -27.70 -0.05 -3.06
CA TYR A 122 -26.39 -0.06 -2.38
C TYR A 122 -25.90 1.35 -2.06
N LEU A 123 -25.98 2.27 -3.02
CA LEU A 123 -25.57 3.66 -2.84
C LEU A 123 -26.37 4.35 -1.73
N GLN A 124 -27.69 4.17 -1.73
CA GLN A 124 -28.59 4.78 -0.74
C GLN A 124 -28.31 4.29 0.68
N ASN A 125 -28.06 2.99 0.85
CA ASN A 125 -27.92 2.39 2.18
C ASN A 125 -26.50 2.51 2.76
N THR A 126 -25.48 2.56 1.91
CA THR A 126 -24.08 2.53 2.37
C THR A 126 -23.40 3.89 2.28
N GLY A 127 -23.93 4.82 1.47
CA GLY A 127 -23.26 6.09 1.14
C GLY A 127 -21.99 5.92 0.28
N HIS A 128 -21.59 4.68 -0.04
CA HIS A 128 -20.44 4.41 -0.88
C HIS A 128 -20.80 4.59 -2.36
N LYS A 129 -20.10 5.54 -3.01
CA LYS A 129 -20.42 5.99 -4.38
C LYS A 129 -20.35 4.90 -5.45
N LEU A 130 -19.62 3.80 -5.25
CA LEU A 130 -19.26 2.91 -6.36
C LEU A 130 -19.21 1.44 -5.94
N LEU A 131 -20.35 0.76 -6.03
CA LEU A 131 -20.39 -0.68 -6.22
C LEU A 131 -19.87 -0.98 -7.63
N LYS A 132 -18.60 -1.40 -7.74
CA LYS A 132 -17.94 -1.68 -9.02
C LYS A 132 -18.03 -3.15 -9.37
N LEU A 133 -19.04 -3.52 -10.14
CA LEU A 133 -19.19 -4.87 -10.68
C LEU A 133 -18.69 -4.93 -12.13
N HIS A 134 -17.77 -5.85 -12.39
CA HIS A 134 -17.15 -6.10 -13.70
C HIS A 134 -17.42 -7.55 -14.11
N PHE A 135 -18.10 -7.73 -15.24
CA PHE A 135 -18.36 -9.04 -15.84
C PHE A 135 -17.38 -9.26 -17.00
N HIS A 136 -16.73 -10.42 -17.03
CA HIS A 136 -15.77 -10.82 -18.06
C HIS A 136 -16.32 -11.96 -18.91
N LEU A 137 -16.10 -11.88 -20.22
CA LEU A 137 -16.30 -12.99 -21.12
C LEU A 137 -15.21 -14.06 -20.92
N PRO A 138 -15.44 -15.33 -21.32
CA PRO A 138 -14.45 -16.40 -21.17
C PRO A 138 -13.12 -16.15 -21.87
N ASN A 139 -13.09 -15.34 -22.93
CA ASN A 139 -11.87 -14.91 -23.61
C ASN A 139 -11.11 -13.78 -22.88
N GLY A 140 -11.52 -13.45 -21.64
CA GLY A 140 -10.92 -12.40 -20.82
C GLY A 140 -11.33 -10.98 -21.20
N ARG A 141 -12.17 -10.80 -22.23
CA ARG A 141 -12.66 -9.47 -22.62
C ARG A 141 -13.72 -8.98 -21.64
N SER A 142 -13.81 -7.67 -21.50
CA SER A 142 -14.86 -7.05 -20.70
C SER A 142 -16.22 -7.23 -21.37
N LEU A 143 -17.17 -7.90 -20.70
CA LEU A 143 -18.57 -7.84 -21.10
C LEU A 143 -19.10 -6.46 -20.72
N VAL A 144 -19.19 -6.19 -19.41
CA VAL A 144 -19.71 -4.90 -18.91
C VAL A 144 -19.03 -4.48 -17.60
N ARG A 145 -18.73 -3.18 -17.50
CA ARG A 145 -18.38 -2.48 -16.26
C ARG A 145 -19.56 -1.62 -15.84
N LEU A 146 -20.28 -2.03 -14.79
CA LEU A 146 -21.57 -1.42 -14.44
C LEU A 146 -21.46 0.03 -13.92
N TRP A 147 -20.29 0.46 -13.49
CA TRP A 147 -20.05 1.83 -13.03
C TRP A 147 -19.69 2.82 -14.15
N ARG A 148 -19.54 2.35 -15.40
CA ARG A 148 -19.18 3.21 -16.54
C ARG A 148 -20.39 3.48 -17.43
N LYS A 149 -20.55 4.74 -17.83
CA LYS A 149 -21.59 5.18 -18.77
C LYS A 149 -21.15 4.94 -20.21
N GLY A 150 -21.62 3.86 -20.82
CA GLY A 150 -21.62 3.72 -22.28
C GLY A 150 -20.33 3.30 -22.99
N TYR A 151 -19.22 2.98 -22.30
CA TYR A 151 -18.00 2.51 -22.98
C TYR A 151 -17.21 1.45 -22.19
N GLN A 152 -16.63 0.48 -22.91
CA GLN A 152 -15.83 -0.61 -22.36
C GLN A 152 -14.32 -0.47 -22.61
N THR A 153 -13.91 0.39 -23.54
CA THR A 153 -12.52 0.70 -23.82
C THR A 153 -12.39 2.08 -24.49
N THR A 154 -11.15 2.45 -24.83
CA THR A 154 -10.86 3.60 -25.66
C THR A 154 -9.95 3.12 -26.79
N VAL A 155 -10.37 3.27 -28.04
CA VAL A 155 -9.59 2.92 -29.22
C VAL A 155 -9.26 4.22 -29.94
N ASN A 156 -7.98 4.50 -30.17
CA ASN A 156 -7.50 5.72 -30.83
C ASN A 156 -8.03 7.04 -30.24
N GLY A 157 -8.28 7.08 -28.92
CA GLY A 157 -8.82 8.25 -28.23
C GLY A 157 -10.35 8.34 -28.20
N GLU A 158 -11.05 7.48 -28.95
CA GLU A 158 -12.51 7.41 -28.97
C GLU A 158 -13.02 6.34 -28.00
N LYS A 159 -14.12 6.64 -27.30
CA LYS A 159 -14.75 5.73 -26.34
C LYS A 159 -15.60 4.71 -27.09
N VAL A 160 -15.30 3.43 -26.88
CA VAL A 160 -15.99 2.28 -27.49
C VAL A 160 -16.49 1.35 -26.38
#